data_AF-R5J2I5-F1
#
_entry.id   AF-R5J2I5-F1
#
_cell.length_a   1.000
_cell.length_b   1.000
_cell.length_c   1.000
_cell.angle_alpha   90.00
_cell.angle_beta   90.00
_cell.angle_gamma   90.00
#
_symmetry.space_group_name_H-M   'P 1'
#
loop_
_entity.id
_entity.type
_entity.pdbx_description
1 polymer ?
#
loop_
_entity_poly.entity_id
_entity_poly.type
_entity_poly.pdbx_seq_one_letter_code
_entity_poly.pdbx_strand_id
1 'polypeptide(L)'
;MKELLLGDEIFGFVKPLIDVHTLGISTISNLLKDCKYKSYIAPDEVNEAVIKIHKLNNYGLVKKWLVEKRITQLGFSYRLDPQEGVDYFMSLYNLLLNDKMFVKDGGQLKQLFFAGLPDTCQLVKGKTNNSILVFPGDESPLESLFKLGIPDDRLPNTLLQDDEYDNMRWSFASDLIASERYKAITHQDHYNYNNCGKENDSYIERLNYAKSKKSLPIIRAHVGPYNPDRLEALKEFKAWIKDLAESRLLDVLSIGSSQLTQSHFGEDWDGLPNGGGVPINSELEYKMIKDLASPMLVRTYSGTKDILKLAHIHERALNISWHALSLWWFCELDGRGKNTLLENLREHLETIKYISTTGKPMEPNVPHHFAFRGADDITYIISGFLAAKTAKKLGIKFLILQNMLNTPKYTWGIQDLAKGRTMLKLVRELEDDSFHVSLQARAGLDYFSPDIDKAKVQLAAVTALMDDLEPENVNSPEIIHVVSYSEAVRLATPPVIKESIQITLSALKEYRLARSLGKIPNMKYDKKVQDRVDEMYYEAKESIRLLEKYIPDLYTAEGLYKVFAEGFFPVPYLMDYKRQYGNATNYITAIKNGGIKVVDERGNIINTVDRYRKIISNQE
;
A
#
# COMPACT_ATOMS: atom_id res chain seq x y z
N MET A 1 28.97 11.29 -22.44
CA MET A 1 29.17 11.78 -21.05
C MET A 1 27.97 12.63 -20.71
N LYS A 2 27.22 12.28 -19.65
CA LYS A 2 26.13 13.14 -19.15
C LYS A 2 26.76 14.40 -18.57
N GLU A 3 26.20 15.56 -18.90
CA GLU A 3 26.58 16.82 -18.26
C GLU A 3 26.12 16.75 -16.81
N LEU A 4 27.05 16.83 -15.86
CA LEU A 4 26.72 16.92 -14.45
C LEU A 4 26.05 18.27 -14.19
N LEU A 5 25.08 18.28 -13.27
CA LEU A 5 24.38 19.50 -12.91
C LEU A 5 25.33 20.49 -12.22
N LEU A 6 25.22 21.77 -12.57
CA LEU A 6 26.09 22.84 -12.06
C LEU A 6 25.66 23.32 -10.67
N GLY A 7 24.50 22.87 -10.21
CA GLY A 7 24.00 23.08 -8.87
C GLY A 7 23.09 24.29 -8.69
N ASP A 8 22.77 25.00 -9.78
CA ASP A 8 21.83 26.12 -9.85
C ASP A 8 20.45 25.71 -10.38
N GLU A 9 20.29 24.43 -10.72
CA GLU A 9 19.09 23.93 -11.34
C GLU A 9 17.87 23.99 -10.43
N ILE A 10 16.73 24.26 -11.06
CA ILE A 10 15.44 24.32 -10.42
C ILE A 10 14.52 23.31 -11.10
N PHE A 11 14.07 22.34 -10.31
CA PHE A 11 13.20 21.28 -10.76
C PHE A 11 11.73 21.69 -10.61
N GLY A 12 10.96 21.51 -11.67
CA GLY A 12 9.52 21.65 -11.68
C GLY A 12 8.88 20.31 -12.05
N PHE A 13 7.81 19.93 -11.36
CA PHE A 13 7.07 18.71 -11.66
C PHE A 13 5.61 19.02 -11.94
N VAL A 14 5.10 18.53 -13.06
CA VAL A 14 3.70 18.64 -13.45
C VAL A 14 3.08 17.25 -13.50
N LYS A 15 1.84 17.15 -13.02
CA LYS A 15 0.97 15.99 -13.24
C LYS A 15 -0.39 16.48 -13.73
N PRO A 16 -1.03 15.80 -14.69
CA PRO A 16 -2.45 16.00 -14.93
C PRO A 16 -3.25 15.84 -13.63
N LEU A 17 -4.21 16.74 -13.36
CA LEU A 17 -5.01 16.70 -12.14
C LEU A 17 -5.73 15.36 -11.93
N ILE A 18 -6.15 14.72 -13.03
CA ILE A 18 -6.79 13.39 -13.05
C ILE A 18 -5.88 12.26 -12.58
N ASP A 19 -4.55 12.43 -12.66
CA ASP A 19 -3.61 11.42 -12.16
C ASP A 19 -3.44 11.56 -10.65
N VAL A 20 -4.00 10.60 -9.93
CA VAL A 20 -3.97 10.53 -8.46
C VAL A 20 -2.66 9.95 -7.93
N HIS A 21 -1.75 9.48 -8.80
CA HIS A 21 -0.47 8.90 -8.39
C HIS A 21 0.58 9.98 -8.11
N THR A 22 0.59 10.51 -6.89
CA THR A 22 1.47 11.62 -6.48
C THR A 22 2.72 11.19 -5.74
N LEU A 23 2.73 9.96 -5.18
CA LEU A 23 3.79 9.48 -4.29
C LEU A 23 5.19 9.60 -4.91
N GLY A 24 5.34 9.24 -6.18
CA GLY A 24 6.61 9.35 -6.90
C GLY A 24 7.12 10.79 -7.01
N ILE A 25 6.24 11.73 -7.37
CA ILE A 25 6.57 13.15 -7.54
C ILE A 25 6.97 13.77 -6.20
N SER A 26 6.18 13.53 -5.15
CA SER A 26 6.47 14.05 -3.81
C SER A 26 7.80 13.49 -3.30
N THR A 27 8.06 12.20 -3.53
CA THR A 27 9.31 11.54 -3.15
C THR A 27 10.51 12.19 -3.85
N ILE A 28 10.52 12.25 -5.19
CA ILE A 28 11.67 12.81 -5.92
C ILE A 28 11.87 14.30 -5.64
N SER A 29 10.78 15.06 -5.47
CA SER A 29 10.83 16.47 -5.11
C SER A 29 11.54 16.70 -3.76
N ASN A 30 11.25 15.86 -2.76
CA ASN A 30 11.90 15.95 -1.45
C ASN A 30 13.35 15.46 -1.50
N LEU A 31 13.66 14.39 -2.24
CA LEU A 31 15.04 13.93 -2.42
C LEU A 31 15.92 15.02 -3.05
N LEU A 32 15.40 15.76 -4.03
CA LEU A 32 16.11 16.88 -4.64
C LEU A 32 16.37 18.03 -3.65
N LYS A 33 15.41 18.33 -2.77
CA LYS A 33 15.61 19.32 -1.70
C LYS A 33 16.68 18.87 -0.70
N ASP A 34 16.72 17.59 -0.37
CA ASP A 34 17.77 17.02 0.48
C ASP A 34 19.15 17.13 -0.18
N CYS A 35 19.20 17.02 -1.52
CA CYS A 35 20.38 17.29 -2.34
C CYS A 35 20.67 18.80 -2.57
N LYS A 36 19.99 19.69 -1.83
CA LYS A 36 20.12 21.15 -1.87
C LYS A 36 19.67 21.82 -3.17
N TYR A 37 18.85 21.16 -3.98
CA TYR A 37 18.19 21.76 -5.14
C TYR A 37 16.84 22.37 -4.78
N LYS A 38 16.41 23.36 -5.57
CA LYS A 38 15.04 23.86 -5.49
C LYS A 38 14.14 22.93 -6.30
N SER A 39 13.03 22.52 -5.68
CA SER A 39 12.03 21.66 -6.32
C SER A 39 10.62 22.19 -6.05
N TYR A 40 9.82 22.30 -7.11
CA TYR A 40 8.45 22.78 -7.07
C TYR A 40 7.51 21.79 -7.75
N ILE A 41 6.42 21.46 -7.07
CA ILE A 41 5.30 20.75 -7.68
C ILE A 41 4.34 21.83 -8.21
N ALA A 42 3.85 21.65 -9.42
CA ALA A 42 2.92 22.57 -10.05
C ALA A 42 1.62 22.68 -9.25
N PRO A 43 1.05 23.89 -9.12
CA PRO A 43 -0.24 24.08 -8.46
C PRO A 43 -1.38 23.50 -9.31
N ASP A 44 -2.55 23.32 -8.71
CA ASP A 44 -3.69 22.64 -9.35
C ASP A 44 -4.12 23.32 -10.65
N GLU A 45 -4.04 24.64 -10.75
CA GLU A 45 -4.40 25.37 -11.98
C GLU A 45 -3.48 25.02 -13.15
N VAL A 46 -2.19 24.77 -12.88
CA VAL A 46 -1.20 24.35 -13.89
C VAL A 46 -1.42 22.86 -14.24
N ASN A 47 -1.70 22.03 -13.24
CA ASN A 47 -2.00 20.61 -13.41
C ASN A 47 -3.31 20.37 -14.20
N GLU A 48 -4.30 21.25 -14.08
CA GLU A 48 -5.50 21.21 -14.91
C GLU A 48 -5.21 21.73 -16.33
N ALA A 49 -4.42 22.80 -16.44
CA ALA A 49 -4.11 23.41 -17.72
C ALA A 49 -3.45 22.43 -18.71
N VAL A 50 -2.58 21.53 -18.22
CA VAL A 50 -1.90 20.55 -19.09
C VAL A 50 -2.82 19.50 -19.71
N ILE A 51 -3.96 19.16 -19.09
CA ILE A 51 -4.94 18.23 -19.66
C ILE A 51 -5.54 18.81 -20.95
N LYS A 52 -5.76 20.12 -20.96
CA LYS A 52 -6.43 20.85 -22.05
C LYS A 52 -5.52 21.96 -22.56
N ILE A 53 -4.26 21.64 -22.85
CA ILE A 53 -3.21 22.65 -23.09
C ILE A 53 -3.50 23.59 -24.27
N HIS A 54 -4.30 23.14 -25.25
CA HIS A 54 -4.72 23.93 -26.40
C HIS A 54 -5.91 24.87 -26.15
N LYS A 55 -6.54 24.83 -24.96
CA LYS A 55 -7.54 25.83 -24.58
C LYS A 55 -6.87 27.19 -24.38
N LEU A 56 -7.61 28.24 -24.72
CA LEU A 56 -7.15 29.62 -24.56
C LEU A 56 -6.61 29.84 -23.13
N ASN A 57 -5.44 30.47 -23.03
CA ASN A 57 -4.70 30.78 -21.80
C ASN A 57 -4.05 29.61 -21.05
N ASN A 58 -4.38 28.34 -21.33
CA ASN A 58 -3.83 27.20 -20.57
C ASN A 58 -2.30 27.08 -20.71
N TYR A 59 -1.76 27.14 -21.93
CA TYR A 59 -0.31 27.17 -22.13
C TYR A 59 0.35 28.39 -21.45
N GLY A 60 -0.34 29.54 -21.45
CA GLY A 60 0.13 30.75 -20.76
C GLY A 60 0.29 30.56 -19.25
N LEU A 61 -0.62 29.82 -18.60
CA LEU A 61 -0.51 29.48 -17.17
C LEU A 61 0.73 28.61 -16.90
N VAL A 62 0.95 27.57 -17.71
CA VAL A 62 2.12 26.70 -17.59
C VAL A 62 3.41 27.51 -17.79
N LYS A 63 3.48 28.32 -18.85
CA LYS A 63 4.63 29.18 -19.15
C LYS A 63 4.92 30.17 -18.03
N LYS A 64 3.88 30.83 -17.50
CA LYS A 64 4.00 31.77 -16.37
C LYS A 64 4.63 31.09 -15.16
N TRP A 65 4.13 29.91 -14.78
CA TRP A 65 4.68 29.17 -13.66
C TRP A 65 6.15 28.77 -13.87
N LEU A 66 6.50 28.28 -15.08
CA LEU A 66 7.88 27.95 -15.42
C LEU A 66 8.81 29.15 -15.26
N VAL A 67 8.43 30.33 -15.77
CA VAL A 67 9.23 31.55 -15.72
C VAL A 67 9.32 32.12 -14.29
N GLU A 68 8.20 32.21 -13.58
CA GLU A 68 8.16 32.76 -12.21
C GLU A 68 8.99 31.92 -11.23
N LYS A 69 8.94 30.59 -11.36
CA LYS A 69 9.75 29.68 -10.54
C LYS A 69 11.15 29.47 -11.09
N ARG A 70 11.46 30.01 -12.29
CA ARG A 70 12.74 29.86 -13.00
C ARG A 70 13.12 28.38 -13.19
N ILE A 71 12.13 27.55 -13.52
CA ILE A 71 12.32 26.10 -13.69
C ILE A 71 13.25 25.85 -14.88
N THR A 72 14.33 25.11 -14.63
CA THR A 72 15.31 24.70 -15.64
C THR A 72 15.18 23.22 -16.01
N GLN A 73 14.61 22.40 -15.11
CA GLN A 73 14.40 20.97 -15.30
C GLN A 73 12.91 20.65 -15.12
N LEU A 74 12.24 20.17 -16.16
CA LEU A 74 10.78 19.94 -16.12
C LEU A 74 10.43 18.46 -16.20
N GLY A 75 9.82 17.96 -15.14
CA GLY A 75 9.23 16.63 -15.07
C GLY A 75 7.75 16.62 -15.39
N PHE A 76 7.34 15.62 -16.17
CA PHE A 76 5.93 15.34 -16.45
C PHE A 76 5.61 13.90 -16.04
N SER A 77 4.56 13.70 -15.24
CA SER A 77 4.13 12.37 -14.78
C SER A 77 2.71 12.05 -15.24
N TYR A 78 2.50 10.86 -15.81
CA TYR A 78 1.17 10.31 -16.10
C TYR A 78 1.15 8.78 -16.06
N ARG A 79 0.28 8.18 -15.24
CA ARG A 79 0.24 6.73 -15.00
C ARG A 79 -1.11 6.04 -15.24
N LEU A 80 -2.02 6.65 -15.98
CA LEU A 80 -3.32 6.06 -16.31
C LEU A 80 -3.28 5.33 -17.66
N ASP A 81 -3.75 5.97 -18.73
CA ASP A 81 -3.73 5.40 -20.08
C ASP A 81 -2.42 5.73 -20.83
N PRO A 82 -1.75 4.74 -21.47
CA PRO A 82 -0.52 5.01 -22.20
C PRO A 82 -0.64 5.99 -23.36
N GLN A 83 -1.75 5.97 -24.10
CA GLN A 83 -1.92 6.83 -25.26
C GLN A 83 -2.22 8.27 -24.84
N GLU A 84 -3.13 8.45 -23.89
CA GLU A 84 -3.41 9.77 -23.30
C GLU A 84 -2.16 10.40 -22.68
N GLY A 85 -1.35 9.61 -21.97
CA GLY A 85 -0.11 10.10 -21.37
C GLY A 85 0.89 10.63 -22.39
N VAL A 86 1.04 9.91 -23.50
CA VAL A 86 1.85 10.37 -24.64
C VAL A 86 1.28 11.65 -25.23
N ASP A 87 -0.03 11.72 -25.43
CA ASP A 87 -0.66 12.84 -26.10
C ASP A 87 -0.59 14.11 -25.25
N TYR A 88 -0.84 14.04 -23.95
CA TYR A 88 -0.66 15.18 -23.04
C TYR A 88 0.79 15.66 -23.00
N PHE A 89 1.75 14.74 -22.86
CA PHE A 89 3.17 15.10 -22.81
C PHE A 89 3.65 15.72 -24.12
N MET A 90 3.35 15.09 -25.26
CA MET A 90 3.79 15.58 -26.56
C MET A 90 3.16 16.93 -26.93
N SER A 91 1.90 17.16 -26.52
CA SER A 91 1.25 18.45 -26.72
C SER A 91 1.97 19.58 -25.99
N LEU A 92 2.35 19.37 -24.73
CA LEU A 92 3.17 20.31 -23.98
C LEU A 92 4.57 20.47 -24.59
N TYR A 93 5.24 19.36 -24.91
CA TYR A 93 6.59 19.35 -25.47
C TYR A 93 6.69 20.17 -26.77
N ASN A 94 5.75 19.96 -27.69
CA ASN A 94 5.70 20.68 -28.97
C ASN A 94 5.46 22.18 -28.78
N LEU A 95 4.62 22.58 -27.83
CA LEU A 95 4.39 24.00 -27.52
C LEU A 95 5.65 24.65 -26.95
N LEU A 96 6.38 23.98 -26.05
CA LEU A 96 7.64 24.46 -25.50
C LEU A 96 8.73 24.62 -26.57
N LEU A 97 8.79 23.70 -27.55
CA LEU A 97 9.69 23.80 -28.71
C LEU A 97 9.34 25.01 -29.59
N ASN A 98 8.06 25.14 -29.96
CA ASN A 98 7.59 26.23 -30.81
C ASN A 98 7.82 27.62 -30.19
N ASP A 99 7.72 27.70 -28.87
CA ASP A 99 7.93 28.93 -28.07
C ASP A 99 9.40 29.12 -27.64
N LYS A 100 10.33 28.29 -28.15
CA LYS A 100 11.78 28.40 -27.93
C LYS A 100 12.19 28.42 -26.45
N MET A 101 11.51 27.63 -25.62
CA MET A 101 11.71 27.62 -24.18
C MET A 101 13.00 26.91 -23.72
N PHE A 102 13.71 26.22 -24.61
CA PHE A 102 14.91 25.46 -24.32
C PHE A 102 16.20 26.30 -24.44
N VAL A 103 17.23 25.96 -23.66
CA VAL A 103 18.52 26.67 -23.66
C VAL A 103 19.15 26.73 -25.06
N LYS A 104 19.07 25.65 -25.84
CA LYS A 104 19.57 25.60 -27.23
C LYS A 104 18.93 26.64 -28.15
N ASP A 105 17.74 27.12 -27.80
CA ASP A 105 16.93 28.08 -28.56
C ASP A 105 16.86 29.47 -27.88
N GLY A 106 17.64 29.68 -26.80
CA GLY A 106 17.69 30.92 -26.02
C GLY A 106 16.74 31.00 -24.82
N GLY A 107 16.02 29.92 -24.50
CA GLY A 107 15.15 29.80 -23.32
C GLY A 107 15.85 29.30 -22.06
N GLN A 108 15.07 28.98 -21.01
CA GLN A 108 15.61 28.59 -19.69
C GLN A 108 15.63 27.07 -19.43
N LEU A 109 14.89 26.27 -20.19
CA LEU A 109 14.75 24.83 -19.94
C LEU A 109 15.99 24.08 -20.46
N LYS A 110 16.71 23.43 -19.55
CA LYS A 110 17.86 22.56 -19.84
C LYS A 110 17.37 21.18 -20.29
N GLN A 111 16.41 20.58 -19.57
CA GLN A 111 15.93 19.23 -19.87
C GLN A 111 14.45 19.03 -19.50
N LEU A 112 13.82 18.10 -20.23
CA LEU A 112 12.53 17.51 -19.88
C LEU A 112 12.68 16.02 -19.59
N PHE A 113 11.86 15.52 -18.69
CA PHE A 113 11.77 14.10 -18.39
C PHE A 113 10.32 13.66 -18.17
N PHE A 114 10.05 12.38 -18.45
CA PHE A 114 8.72 11.79 -18.40
C PHE A 114 8.68 10.61 -17.42
N ALA A 115 7.68 10.53 -16.56
CA ALA A 115 7.43 9.39 -15.68
C ALA A 115 6.03 8.80 -15.97
N GLY A 116 5.92 7.48 -16.04
CA GLY A 116 4.64 6.85 -16.35
C GLY A 116 4.74 5.33 -16.45
N LEU A 117 3.72 4.68 -17.02
CA LEU A 117 3.78 3.24 -17.26
C LEU A 117 4.93 2.88 -18.22
N PRO A 118 5.50 1.66 -18.12
CA PRO A 118 6.56 1.22 -19.03
C PRO A 118 6.22 1.42 -20.51
N ASP A 119 5.00 1.09 -20.91
CA ASP A 119 4.53 1.23 -22.29
C ASP A 119 4.49 2.71 -22.72
N THR A 120 3.99 3.60 -21.86
CA THR A 120 4.00 5.05 -22.09
C THR A 120 5.43 5.56 -22.27
N CYS A 121 6.36 5.12 -21.42
CA CYS A 121 7.76 5.50 -21.48
C CYS A 121 8.42 5.06 -22.80
N GLN A 122 8.09 3.87 -23.30
CA GLN A 122 8.57 3.39 -24.61
C GLN A 122 8.02 4.24 -25.76
N LEU A 123 6.72 4.57 -25.73
CA LEU A 123 6.08 5.40 -26.75
C LEU A 123 6.68 6.83 -26.77
N VAL A 124 6.89 7.44 -25.61
CA VAL A 124 7.54 8.77 -25.49
C VAL A 124 8.96 8.73 -26.03
N LYS A 125 9.76 7.71 -25.68
CA LYS A 125 11.12 7.51 -26.23
C LYS A 125 11.11 7.44 -27.75
N GLY A 126 10.20 6.65 -28.31
CA GLY A 126 10.03 6.51 -29.76
C GLY A 126 9.70 7.84 -30.44
N LYS A 127 8.72 8.60 -29.94
CA LYS A 127 8.31 9.88 -30.52
C LYS A 127 9.34 11.00 -30.38
N THR A 128 10.29 10.87 -29.46
CA THR A 128 11.29 11.91 -29.15
C THR A 128 12.70 11.52 -29.55
N ASN A 129 12.88 10.44 -30.33
CA ASN A 129 14.18 9.89 -30.73
C ASN A 129 15.14 9.73 -29.53
N ASN A 130 14.63 9.24 -28.41
CA ASN A 130 15.36 9.05 -27.14
C ASN A 130 15.94 10.33 -26.50
N SER A 131 15.52 11.53 -26.93
CA SER A 131 15.98 12.78 -26.33
C SER A 131 15.40 13.04 -24.93
N ILE A 132 14.26 12.43 -24.61
CA ILE A 132 13.61 12.55 -23.30
C ILE A 132 14.04 11.41 -22.37
N LEU A 133 14.48 11.79 -21.17
CA LEU A 133 14.73 10.84 -20.08
C LEU A 133 13.39 10.32 -19.54
N VAL A 134 13.28 9.01 -19.33
CA VAL A 134 12.03 8.38 -18.86
C VAL A 134 12.22 7.59 -17.58
N PHE A 135 11.16 7.53 -16.78
CA PHE A 135 11.07 6.85 -15.49
C PHE A 135 9.85 5.91 -15.47
N PRO A 136 10.01 4.62 -15.80
CA PRO A 136 8.95 3.61 -15.69
C PRO A 136 8.53 3.32 -14.25
N GLY A 137 9.29 3.80 -13.26
CA GLY A 137 8.93 3.75 -11.85
C GLY A 137 9.45 2.52 -11.11
N ASP A 138 10.40 1.77 -11.65
CA ASP A 138 11.05 0.62 -11.00
C ASP A 138 12.40 0.98 -10.35
N GLU A 139 12.80 2.24 -10.49
CA GLU A 139 14.06 2.77 -9.98
C GLU A 139 14.04 2.99 -8.47
N SER A 140 15.17 2.75 -7.83
CA SER A 140 15.47 3.21 -6.48
C SER A 140 15.58 4.74 -6.43
N PRO A 141 15.49 5.34 -5.22
CA PRO A 141 15.76 6.77 -5.01
C PRO A 141 17.12 7.20 -5.57
N LEU A 142 18.15 6.38 -5.36
CA LEU A 142 19.51 6.67 -5.79
C LEU A 142 19.65 6.59 -7.32
N GLU A 143 19.13 5.54 -7.94
CA GLU A 143 19.09 5.42 -9.41
C GLU A 143 18.33 6.58 -10.05
N SER A 144 17.25 7.05 -9.42
CA SER A 144 16.48 8.19 -9.90
C SER A 144 17.30 9.48 -9.88
N LEU A 145 18.01 9.76 -8.78
CA LEU A 145 18.88 10.94 -8.66
C LEU A 145 20.06 10.90 -9.65
N PHE A 146 20.68 9.73 -9.83
CA PHE A 146 21.72 9.55 -10.85
C PHE A 146 21.19 9.69 -12.27
N LYS A 147 19.98 9.18 -12.54
CA LYS A 147 19.31 9.40 -13.82
C LYS A 147 19.09 10.90 -14.08
N LEU A 148 18.76 11.69 -13.05
CA LEU A 148 18.63 13.15 -13.14
C LEU A 148 19.97 13.91 -13.21
N GLY A 149 21.11 13.24 -13.08
CA GLY A 149 22.43 13.86 -13.18
C GLY A 149 22.93 14.54 -11.90
N ILE A 150 22.34 14.18 -10.76
CA ILE A 150 22.76 14.69 -9.45
C ILE A 150 24.16 14.13 -9.11
N PRO A 151 25.15 14.99 -8.78
CA PRO A 151 26.50 14.55 -8.47
C PRO A 151 26.61 13.94 -7.06
N ASP A 152 27.59 13.05 -6.87
CA ASP A 152 27.81 12.30 -5.62
C ASP A 152 27.98 13.20 -4.40
N ASP A 153 28.68 14.32 -4.55
CA ASP A 153 28.99 15.28 -3.48
C ASP A 153 27.76 16.02 -2.93
N ARG A 154 26.62 15.95 -3.64
CA ARG A 154 25.35 16.52 -3.21
C ARG A 154 24.37 15.47 -2.66
N LEU A 155 24.68 14.19 -2.79
CA LEU A 155 23.81 13.15 -2.26
C LEU A 155 23.88 13.14 -0.73
N PRO A 156 22.74 13.14 -0.03
CA PRO A 156 22.70 12.93 1.42
C PRO A 156 23.42 11.64 1.80
N ASN A 157 24.26 11.69 2.83
CA ASN A 157 24.97 10.50 3.36
C ASN A 157 24.02 9.33 3.65
N THR A 158 22.78 9.62 4.06
CA THR A 158 21.75 8.60 4.30
C THR A 158 21.38 7.85 3.03
N LEU A 159 21.37 8.48 1.85
CA LEU A 159 21.08 7.79 0.58
C LEU A 159 22.27 7.01 0.04
N LEU A 160 23.48 7.36 0.48
CA LEU A 160 24.73 6.65 0.15
C LEU A 160 25.00 5.47 1.11
N GLN A 161 24.30 5.42 2.25
CA GLN A 161 24.41 4.29 3.16
C GLN A 161 23.78 3.06 2.53
N ASP A 162 24.62 2.07 2.29
CA ASP A 162 24.21 0.76 1.86
C ASP A 162 23.48 0.07 3.03
N ASP A 163 22.24 -0.38 2.79
CA ASP A 163 21.50 -1.15 3.80
C ASP A 163 21.94 -2.61 3.69
N GLU A 164 22.93 -2.97 4.52
CA GLU A 164 23.48 -4.33 4.60
C GLU A 164 22.40 -5.40 4.78
N TYR A 165 21.31 -5.08 5.47
CA TYR A 165 20.21 -6.01 5.70
C TYR A 165 19.38 -6.21 4.44
N ASP A 166 19.05 -5.15 3.71
CA ASP A 166 18.32 -5.24 2.44
C ASP A 166 19.15 -5.97 1.37
N ASN A 167 20.45 -5.71 1.29
CA ASN A 167 21.35 -6.41 0.37
C ASN A 167 21.49 -7.90 0.69
N MET A 168 21.61 -8.25 1.97
CA MET A 168 21.65 -9.64 2.41
C MET A 168 20.37 -10.39 2.03
N ARG A 169 19.20 -9.79 2.28
CA ARG A 169 17.91 -10.37 1.86
C ARG A 169 17.80 -10.49 0.35
N TRP A 170 18.28 -9.49 -0.39
CA TRP A 170 18.27 -9.50 -1.86
C TRP A 170 19.15 -10.61 -2.44
N SER A 171 20.35 -10.78 -1.90
CA SER A 171 21.28 -11.85 -2.28
C SER A 171 20.67 -13.22 -2.00
N PHE A 172 20.13 -13.44 -0.79
CA PHE A 172 19.44 -14.67 -0.44
C PHE A 172 18.29 -14.99 -1.42
N ALA A 173 17.47 -13.97 -1.72
CA ALA A 173 16.33 -14.12 -2.60
C ALA A 173 16.74 -14.43 -4.04
N SER A 174 17.78 -13.77 -4.54
CA SER A 174 18.31 -14.01 -5.88
C SER A 174 18.84 -15.44 -6.03
N ASP A 175 19.60 -15.93 -5.05
CA ASP A 175 20.09 -17.31 -5.03
C ASP A 175 18.94 -18.33 -4.99
N LEU A 176 17.88 -18.05 -4.21
CA LEU A 176 16.71 -18.91 -4.13
C LEU A 176 15.98 -18.98 -5.48
N ILE A 177 15.70 -17.83 -6.10
CA ILE A 177 14.98 -17.78 -7.39
C ILE A 177 15.80 -18.45 -8.48
N ALA A 178 17.11 -18.14 -8.58
CA ALA A 178 18.00 -18.75 -9.56
C ALA A 178 18.10 -20.28 -9.40
N SER A 179 17.98 -20.80 -8.18
CA SER A 179 18.03 -22.24 -7.91
C SER A 179 16.77 -23.01 -8.32
N GLU A 180 15.66 -22.31 -8.57
CA GLU A 180 14.32 -22.88 -8.83
C GLU A 180 13.80 -23.90 -7.80
N ARG A 181 14.44 -24.01 -6.62
CA ARG A 181 14.07 -24.97 -5.56
C ARG A 181 12.61 -24.84 -5.11
N TYR A 182 12.05 -23.65 -5.25
CA TYR A 182 10.65 -23.37 -4.92
C TYR A 182 9.66 -24.23 -5.74
N LYS A 183 10.02 -24.67 -6.95
CA LYS A 183 9.16 -25.53 -7.79
C LYS A 183 8.87 -26.89 -7.16
N ALA A 184 9.69 -27.33 -6.20
CA ALA A 184 9.49 -28.58 -5.46
C ALA A 184 8.55 -28.43 -4.25
N ILE A 185 8.09 -27.21 -3.93
CA ILE A 185 7.17 -26.99 -2.82
C ILE A 185 5.79 -27.57 -3.12
N THR A 186 5.27 -28.32 -2.15
CA THR A 186 3.92 -28.87 -2.12
C THR A 186 3.07 -28.18 -1.04
N HIS A 187 1.79 -28.54 -0.96
CA HIS A 187 0.88 -28.01 0.05
C HIS A 187 1.32 -28.34 1.49
N GLN A 188 0.94 -27.47 2.42
CA GLN A 188 1.14 -27.64 3.86
C GLN A 188 0.04 -28.52 4.48
N ASP A 189 0.35 -29.15 5.62
CA ASP A 189 -0.63 -29.92 6.40
C ASP A 189 -1.55 -28.97 7.18
N HIS A 190 -2.62 -28.52 6.53
CA HIS A 190 -3.62 -27.60 7.09
C HIS A 190 -5.05 -28.17 7.14
N TYR A 191 -5.34 -29.31 6.51
CA TYR A 191 -6.72 -29.71 6.18
C TYR A 191 -7.27 -30.92 6.97
N ASN A 192 -6.54 -31.47 7.95
CA ASN A 192 -6.96 -32.71 8.64
C ASN A 192 -7.57 -32.49 10.04
N TYR A 193 -8.35 -31.41 10.23
CA TYR A 193 -9.14 -31.18 11.44
C TYR A 193 -10.64 -31.44 11.20
N ASN A 194 -11.38 -31.73 12.27
CA ASN A 194 -12.73 -32.30 12.21
C ASN A 194 -13.74 -31.53 11.35
N ASN A 195 -13.68 -30.20 11.36
CA ASN A 195 -14.62 -29.33 10.64
C ASN A 195 -14.07 -28.80 9.31
N CYS A 196 -12.89 -29.25 8.87
CA CYS A 196 -12.28 -28.78 7.63
C CYS A 196 -13.22 -29.00 6.43
N GLY A 197 -13.49 -27.93 5.68
CA GLY A 197 -14.36 -27.94 4.51
C GLY A 197 -15.85 -28.12 4.80
N LYS A 198 -16.27 -28.19 6.07
CA LYS A 198 -17.68 -28.28 6.47
C LYS A 198 -18.32 -26.90 6.61
N GLU A 199 -19.64 -26.87 6.79
CA GLU A 199 -20.41 -25.62 6.94
C GLU A 199 -19.92 -24.75 8.10
N ASN A 200 -19.46 -25.36 9.19
CA ASN A 200 -18.96 -24.68 10.40
C ASN A 200 -17.44 -24.48 10.40
N ASP A 201 -16.74 -24.70 9.28
CA ASP A 201 -15.29 -24.49 9.18
C ASP A 201 -14.91 -23.06 9.60
N SER A 202 -13.77 -22.90 10.26
CA SER A 202 -13.34 -21.63 10.82
C SER A 202 -11.83 -21.42 10.71
N TYR A 203 -11.45 -20.14 10.61
CA TYR A 203 -10.05 -19.73 10.68
C TYR A 203 -9.38 -20.19 11.99
N ILE A 204 -10.09 -20.10 13.12
CA ILE A 204 -9.53 -20.41 14.45
C ILE A 204 -9.18 -21.90 14.57
N GLU A 205 -10.04 -22.80 14.10
CA GLU A 205 -9.75 -24.24 14.12
C GLU A 205 -8.56 -24.58 13.20
N ARG A 206 -8.49 -23.97 12.02
CA ARG A 206 -7.36 -24.15 11.10
C ARG A 206 -6.06 -23.62 11.69
N LEU A 207 -6.08 -22.43 12.29
CA LEU A 207 -4.94 -21.83 12.96
C LEU A 207 -4.41 -22.75 14.06
N ASN A 208 -5.29 -23.25 14.92
CA ASN A 208 -4.92 -24.16 16.00
C ASN A 208 -4.34 -25.49 15.48
N TYR A 209 -4.95 -26.05 14.43
CA TYR A 209 -4.44 -27.24 13.77
C TYR A 209 -3.04 -27.00 13.18
N ALA A 210 -2.84 -25.93 12.40
CA ALA A 210 -1.56 -25.60 11.78
C ALA A 210 -0.46 -25.33 12.82
N LYS A 211 -0.79 -24.66 13.95
CA LYS A 211 0.13 -24.52 15.10
C LYS A 211 0.56 -25.88 15.65
N SER A 212 -0.38 -26.80 15.87
CA SER A 212 -0.08 -28.14 16.40
C SER A 212 0.84 -28.95 15.47
N LYS A 213 0.76 -28.69 14.16
CA LYS A 213 1.59 -29.32 13.13
C LYS A 213 2.88 -28.59 12.83
N LYS A 214 3.09 -27.40 13.41
CA LYS A 214 4.20 -26.49 13.08
C LYS A 214 4.27 -26.23 11.57
N SER A 215 3.11 -26.13 10.92
CA SER A 215 2.97 -25.99 9.48
C SER A 215 2.63 -24.57 9.02
N LEU A 216 2.44 -23.62 9.96
CA LEU A 216 2.20 -22.22 9.66
C LEU A 216 3.27 -21.60 8.74
N PRO A 217 2.90 -20.60 7.92
CA PRO A 217 1.69 -19.74 7.98
C PRO A 217 0.45 -20.29 7.26
N ILE A 218 -0.73 -19.78 7.61
CA ILE A 218 -1.94 -19.89 6.76
C ILE A 218 -1.79 -18.98 5.54
N ILE A 219 -2.01 -19.51 4.35
CA ILE A 219 -1.80 -18.80 3.09
C ILE A 219 -3.11 -18.18 2.56
N ARG A 220 -3.06 -16.86 2.31
CA ARG A 220 -4.15 -16.09 1.71
C ARG A 220 -3.67 -15.44 0.41
N ALA A 221 -4.53 -15.38 -0.60
CA ALA A 221 -4.28 -14.63 -1.83
C ALA A 221 -5.56 -13.93 -2.31
N HIS A 222 -5.40 -12.74 -2.90
CA HIS A 222 -6.48 -12.11 -3.66
C HIS A 222 -6.69 -12.81 -4.99
N VAL A 223 -7.93 -13.21 -5.27
CA VAL A 223 -8.27 -13.96 -6.48
C VAL A 223 -9.49 -13.37 -7.15
N GLY A 224 -9.38 -13.12 -8.45
CA GLY A 224 -10.50 -12.69 -9.28
C GLY A 224 -10.05 -12.39 -10.71
N PRO A 225 -10.67 -12.99 -11.73
CA PRO A 225 -10.44 -12.58 -13.10
C PRO A 225 -11.07 -11.21 -13.38
N TYR A 226 -10.69 -10.61 -14.51
CA TYR A 226 -11.42 -9.51 -15.11
C TYR A 226 -11.91 -9.92 -16.48
N ASN A 227 -13.23 -9.82 -16.67
CA ASN A 227 -13.86 -9.95 -17.97
C ASN A 227 -14.99 -8.90 -18.04
N PRO A 228 -15.11 -8.15 -19.15
CA PRO A 228 -16.19 -7.18 -19.32
C PRO A 228 -17.58 -7.85 -19.31
N ASP A 229 -17.68 -9.11 -19.76
CA ASP A 229 -18.90 -9.89 -19.61
C ASP A 229 -18.96 -10.50 -18.20
N ARG A 230 -20.03 -10.16 -17.47
CA ARG A 230 -20.26 -10.60 -16.09
C ARG A 230 -20.38 -12.12 -15.96
N LEU A 231 -21.09 -12.78 -16.88
CA LEU A 231 -21.35 -14.21 -16.79
C LEU A 231 -20.08 -15.00 -17.10
N GLU A 232 -19.31 -14.58 -18.10
CA GLU A 232 -18.01 -15.18 -18.37
C GLU A 232 -17.02 -14.91 -17.24
N ALA A 233 -17.01 -13.72 -16.62
CA ALA A 233 -16.21 -13.44 -15.42
C ALA A 233 -16.52 -14.42 -14.27
N LEU A 234 -17.80 -14.67 -14.00
CA LEU A 234 -18.22 -15.60 -12.95
C LEU A 234 -17.88 -17.05 -13.29
N LYS A 235 -18.01 -17.45 -14.55
CA LYS A 235 -17.65 -18.79 -15.03
C LYS A 235 -16.14 -19.02 -14.93
N GLU A 236 -15.33 -18.06 -15.35
CA GLU A 236 -13.87 -18.09 -15.21
C GLU A 236 -13.47 -18.16 -13.74
N PHE A 237 -14.08 -17.34 -12.88
CA PHE A 237 -13.78 -17.36 -11.46
C PHE A 237 -14.09 -18.71 -10.82
N LYS A 238 -15.23 -19.34 -11.17
CA LYS A 238 -15.57 -20.69 -10.70
C LYS A 238 -14.52 -21.74 -11.14
N ALA A 239 -13.98 -21.61 -12.35
CA ALA A 239 -12.90 -22.50 -12.81
C ALA A 239 -11.60 -22.27 -12.01
N TRP A 240 -11.23 -21.01 -11.76
CA TRP A 240 -10.05 -20.67 -10.96
C TRP A 240 -10.15 -21.18 -9.52
N ILE A 241 -11.33 -21.07 -8.90
CA ILE A 241 -11.56 -21.57 -7.54
C ILE A 241 -11.31 -23.07 -7.45
N LYS A 242 -11.81 -23.86 -8.42
CA LYS A 242 -11.61 -25.31 -8.44
C LYS A 242 -10.13 -25.68 -8.56
N ASP A 243 -9.40 -25.07 -9.50
CA ASP A 243 -7.96 -25.31 -9.67
C ASP A 243 -7.17 -24.99 -8.37
N LEU A 244 -7.49 -23.86 -7.74
CA LEU A 244 -6.83 -23.46 -6.49
C LEU A 244 -7.17 -24.40 -5.33
N ALA A 245 -8.44 -24.80 -5.17
CA ALA A 245 -8.88 -25.75 -4.15
C ALA A 245 -8.21 -27.12 -4.30
N GLU A 246 -8.13 -27.63 -5.54
CA GLU A 246 -7.48 -28.90 -5.88
C GLU A 246 -5.98 -28.90 -5.54
N SER A 247 -5.30 -27.76 -5.75
CA SER A 247 -3.87 -27.63 -5.46
C SER A 247 -3.53 -27.70 -3.97
N ARG A 248 -4.48 -27.32 -3.10
CA ARG A 248 -4.30 -27.16 -1.63
C ARG A 248 -3.16 -26.23 -1.21
N LEU A 249 -2.62 -25.42 -2.13
CA LEU A 249 -1.60 -24.43 -1.82
C LEU A 249 -2.20 -23.19 -1.13
N LEU A 250 -3.47 -22.91 -1.37
CA LEU A 250 -4.18 -21.74 -0.86
C LEU A 250 -5.15 -22.15 0.27
N ASP A 251 -4.99 -21.55 1.45
CA ASP A 251 -5.90 -21.79 2.57
C ASP A 251 -7.14 -20.90 2.53
N VAL A 252 -6.94 -19.63 2.19
CA VAL A 252 -7.98 -18.60 2.24
C VAL A 252 -8.12 -17.92 0.89
N LEU A 253 -9.22 -18.21 0.21
CA LEU A 253 -9.67 -17.50 -0.97
C LEU A 253 -10.17 -16.10 -0.57
N SER A 254 -9.38 -15.08 -0.87
CA SER A 254 -9.78 -13.69 -0.67
C SER A 254 -10.34 -13.13 -1.97
N ILE A 255 -11.66 -13.12 -2.10
CA ILE A 255 -12.36 -12.66 -3.30
C ILE A 255 -11.93 -11.21 -3.62
N GLY A 256 -11.38 -11.01 -4.81
CA GLY A 256 -11.13 -9.70 -5.41
C GLY A 256 -12.43 -9.16 -6.01
N SER A 257 -13.39 -8.82 -5.15
CA SER A 257 -14.74 -8.38 -5.56
C SER A 257 -14.68 -7.10 -6.39
N SER A 258 -15.58 -6.98 -7.35
CA SER A 258 -15.62 -5.79 -8.20
C SER A 258 -16.03 -4.54 -7.43
N GLN A 259 -15.73 -3.38 -8.00
CA GLN A 259 -16.20 -2.11 -7.43
C GLN A 259 -17.73 -2.07 -7.37
N LEU A 260 -18.43 -2.62 -8.37
CA LEU A 260 -19.88 -2.72 -8.38
C LEU A 260 -20.41 -3.68 -7.30
N THR A 261 -19.75 -4.83 -7.10
CA THR A 261 -20.07 -5.73 -5.98
C THR A 261 -19.96 -5.03 -4.63
N GLN A 262 -18.99 -4.12 -4.46
CA GLN A 262 -18.83 -3.40 -3.18
C GLN A 262 -19.83 -2.24 -3.03
N SER A 263 -20.22 -1.58 -4.13
CA SER A 263 -20.99 -0.32 -4.07
C SER A 263 -22.48 -0.44 -4.42
N HIS A 264 -22.89 -1.51 -5.11
CA HIS A 264 -24.24 -1.70 -5.69
C HIS A 264 -24.70 -3.17 -5.57
N PHE A 265 -24.31 -3.89 -4.51
CA PHE A 265 -24.69 -5.29 -4.36
C PHE A 265 -26.21 -5.49 -4.27
N GLY A 266 -26.74 -6.37 -5.13
CA GLY A 266 -28.17 -6.66 -5.22
C GLY A 266 -28.98 -5.60 -5.98
N GLU A 267 -28.32 -4.65 -6.62
CA GLU A 267 -28.95 -3.60 -7.44
C GLU A 267 -28.80 -3.91 -8.94
N ASP A 268 -29.53 -3.16 -9.77
CA ASP A 268 -29.34 -3.17 -11.22
C ASP A 268 -28.05 -2.42 -11.59
N TRP A 269 -27.25 -3.02 -12.46
CA TRP A 269 -25.96 -2.49 -12.91
C TRP A 269 -26.01 -1.94 -14.33
N ASP A 270 -27.17 -1.91 -14.98
CA ASP A 270 -27.28 -1.43 -16.36
C ASP A 270 -26.71 -0.01 -16.53
N GLY A 271 -25.88 0.16 -17.56
CA GLY A 271 -25.16 1.40 -17.84
C GLY A 271 -24.05 1.81 -16.87
N LEU A 272 -23.74 1.03 -15.83
CA LEU A 272 -22.66 1.35 -14.89
C LEU A 272 -21.30 0.78 -15.33
N PRO A 273 -20.20 1.55 -15.26
CA PRO A 273 -18.87 1.05 -15.59
C PRO A 273 -18.37 0.09 -14.49
N ASN A 274 -17.95 -1.12 -14.89
CA ASN A 274 -17.30 -2.05 -13.97
C ASN A 274 -15.78 -1.80 -13.93
N GLY A 275 -15.31 -1.19 -12.84
CA GLY A 275 -13.90 -0.82 -12.60
C GLY A 275 -12.93 -1.98 -12.32
N GLY A 276 -13.33 -3.23 -12.59
CA GLY A 276 -12.49 -4.42 -12.39
C GLY A 276 -12.91 -5.29 -11.20
N GLY A 277 -12.47 -6.55 -11.19
CA GLY A 277 -12.76 -7.55 -10.14
C GLY A 277 -13.97 -8.46 -10.43
N VAL A 278 -14.23 -9.41 -9.52
CA VAL A 278 -15.28 -10.43 -9.68
C VAL A 278 -16.67 -9.81 -9.48
N PRO A 279 -17.55 -9.84 -10.49
CA PRO A 279 -18.83 -9.11 -10.51
C PRO A 279 -19.99 -9.90 -9.86
N ILE A 280 -19.87 -10.19 -8.56
CA ILE A 280 -20.87 -10.91 -7.75
C ILE A 280 -22.01 -9.97 -7.36
N ASN A 281 -23.26 -10.34 -7.60
CA ASN A 281 -24.42 -9.47 -7.34
C ASN A 281 -25.53 -10.12 -6.49
N SER A 282 -25.36 -11.36 -6.04
CA SER A 282 -26.40 -12.05 -5.27
C SER A 282 -25.86 -12.98 -4.18
N GLU A 283 -26.69 -13.24 -3.17
CA GLU A 283 -26.38 -14.20 -2.09
C GLU A 283 -26.18 -15.62 -2.66
N LEU A 284 -26.92 -15.99 -3.71
CA LEU A 284 -26.82 -17.29 -4.36
C LEU A 284 -25.44 -17.49 -4.99
N GLU A 285 -24.91 -16.48 -5.67
CA GLU A 285 -23.57 -16.56 -6.27
C GLU A 285 -22.47 -16.69 -5.22
N TYR A 286 -22.61 -16.02 -4.07
CA TYR A 286 -21.71 -16.24 -2.94
C TYR A 286 -21.76 -17.67 -2.42
N LYS A 287 -22.95 -18.27 -2.25
CA LYS A 287 -23.09 -19.67 -1.84
C LYS A 287 -22.41 -20.62 -2.81
N MET A 288 -22.62 -20.44 -4.12
CA MET A 288 -21.95 -21.23 -5.15
C MET A 288 -20.41 -21.11 -5.06
N ILE A 289 -19.89 -19.91 -4.79
CA ILE A 289 -18.45 -19.69 -4.61
C ILE A 289 -17.94 -20.42 -3.37
N LYS A 290 -18.67 -20.36 -2.25
CA LYS A 290 -18.31 -21.05 -1.02
C LYS A 290 -18.25 -22.57 -1.20
N ASP A 291 -19.26 -23.14 -1.85
CA ASP A 291 -19.31 -24.58 -2.12
C ASP A 291 -18.12 -25.05 -2.96
N LEU A 292 -17.80 -24.30 -4.02
CA LEU A 292 -16.67 -24.59 -4.90
C LEU A 292 -15.31 -24.38 -4.24
N ALA A 293 -15.22 -23.44 -3.29
CA ALA A 293 -13.96 -23.12 -2.63
C ALA A 293 -13.55 -24.19 -1.61
N SER A 294 -14.49 -24.99 -1.08
CA SER A 294 -14.18 -26.01 -0.08
C SER A 294 -13.10 -26.99 -0.58
N PRO A 295 -12.03 -27.26 0.20
CA PRO A 295 -11.87 -26.96 1.63
C PRO A 295 -11.19 -25.62 1.94
N MET A 296 -10.99 -24.72 0.99
CA MET A 296 -10.51 -23.36 1.31
C MET A 296 -11.54 -22.59 2.17
N LEU A 297 -11.02 -21.76 3.05
CA LEU A 297 -11.79 -20.71 3.71
C LEU A 297 -12.04 -19.57 2.71
N VAL A 298 -13.10 -18.79 2.90
CA VAL A 298 -13.46 -17.70 1.97
C VAL A 298 -13.63 -16.39 2.73
N ARG A 299 -13.05 -15.32 2.19
CA ARG A 299 -13.34 -13.94 2.63
C ARG A 299 -13.50 -12.97 1.47
N THR A 300 -14.23 -11.90 1.70
CA THR A 300 -14.40 -10.78 0.77
C THR A 300 -14.23 -9.45 1.50
N TYR A 301 -14.05 -8.35 0.76
CA TYR A 301 -14.06 -7.02 1.37
C TYR A 301 -15.48 -6.63 1.75
N SER A 302 -15.61 -5.71 2.68
CA SER A 302 -16.88 -5.04 2.95
C SER A 302 -17.42 -4.30 1.72
N GLY A 303 -18.70 -3.97 1.76
CA GLY A 303 -19.24 -2.97 0.85
C GLY A 303 -18.73 -1.56 1.17
N THR A 304 -19.13 -0.61 0.31
CA THR A 304 -18.92 0.84 0.51
C THR A 304 -20.19 1.56 0.96
N LYS A 305 -21.28 0.80 1.14
CA LYS A 305 -22.57 1.15 1.76
C LYS A 305 -23.26 -0.13 2.22
N ASP A 306 -24.30 -0.02 3.04
CA ASP A 306 -25.08 -1.15 3.57
C ASP A 306 -24.19 -2.25 4.18
N ILE A 307 -23.13 -1.84 4.88
CA ILE A 307 -22.04 -2.69 5.35
C ILE A 307 -22.56 -3.74 6.32
N LEU A 308 -23.48 -3.37 7.21
CA LEU A 308 -24.12 -4.28 8.15
C LEU A 308 -24.94 -5.36 7.43
N LYS A 309 -25.75 -4.96 6.44
CA LYS A 309 -26.55 -5.88 5.62
C LYS A 309 -25.65 -6.86 4.86
N LEU A 310 -24.56 -6.38 4.29
CA LEU A 310 -23.58 -7.24 3.62
C LEU A 310 -22.85 -8.17 4.58
N ALA A 311 -22.51 -7.73 5.79
CA ALA A 311 -21.92 -8.60 6.81
C ALA A 311 -22.85 -9.77 7.14
N HIS A 312 -24.16 -9.53 7.29
CA HIS A 312 -25.17 -10.59 7.46
C HIS A 312 -25.21 -11.57 6.28
N ILE A 313 -25.11 -11.06 5.04
CA ILE A 313 -25.08 -11.89 3.84
C ILE A 313 -23.81 -12.74 3.80
N HIS A 314 -22.65 -12.15 4.09
CA HIS A 314 -21.36 -12.85 4.09
C HIS A 314 -21.32 -13.99 5.12
N GLU A 315 -21.87 -13.78 6.32
CA GLU A 315 -21.99 -14.85 7.33
C GLU A 315 -22.86 -16.01 6.82
N ARG A 316 -24.05 -15.73 6.28
CA ARG A 316 -24.96 -16.79 5.79
C ARG A 316 -24.50 -17.48 4.52
N ALA A 317 -23.84 -16.76 3.61
CA ALA A 317 -23.56 -17.23 2.27
C ALA A 317 -22.14 -17.75 2.08
N LEU A 318 -21.17 -17.18 2.79
CA LEU A 318 -19.77 -17.57 2.69
C LEU A 318 -19.29 -18.34 3.91
N ASN A 319 -20.02 -18.32 5.04
CA ASN A 319 -19.44 -18.62 6.35
C ASN A 319 -18.07 -17.91 6.45
N ILE A 320 -18.12 -16.58 6.27
CA ILE A 320 -16.95 -15.75 6.03
C ILE A 320 -15.86 -16.02 7.09
N SER A 321 -14.61 -16.19 6.63
CA SER A 321 -13.52 -16.59 7.52
C SER A 321 -13.17 -15.51 8.54
N TRP A 322 -13.25 -14.25 8.13
CA TRP A 322 -13.21 -13.05 8.95
C TRP A 322 -13.70 -11.84 8.16
N HIS A 323 -14.17 -10.81 8.86
CA HIS A 323 -14.63 -9.56 8.23
C HIS A 323 -13.48 -8.57 8.07
N ALA A 324 -13.37 -7.91 6.92
CA ALA A 324 -12.39 -6.85 6.68
C ALA A 324 -13.10 -5.50 6.54
N LEU A 325 -12.84 -4.55 7.44
CA LEU A 325 -13.59 -3.29 7.58
C LEU A 325 -12.67 -2.07 7.64
N SER A 326 -12.57 -1.32 6.55
CA SER A 326 -11.67 -0.16 6.42
C SER A 326 -12.24 1.12 7.07
N LEU A 327 -12.13 1.26 8.40
CA LEU A 327 -12.82 2.31 9.19
C LEU A 327 -12.85 3.74 8.60
N TRP A 328 -11.71 4.28 8.16
CA TRP A 328 -11.61 5.63 7.60
C TRP A 328 -11.78 5.68 6.08
N TRP A 329 -11.91 4.55 5.40
CA TRP A 329 -11.78 4.46 3.94
C TRP A 329 -13.05 3.90 3.30
N PHE A 330 -13.04 3.83 1.96
CA PHE A 330 -14.19 3.38 1.17
C PHE A 330 -15.42 4.28 1.30
N CYS A 331 -15.17 5.58 1.46
CA CYS A 331 -16.19 6.61 1.66
C CYS A 331 -15.87 7.84 0.78
N GLU A 332 -16.42 9.01 1.12
CA GLU A 332 -16.13 10.24 0.38
C GLU A 332 -14.64 10.60 0.36
N LEU A 333 -13.87 10.23 1.40
CA LEU A 333 -12.45 10.60 1.53
C LEU A 333 -11.61 10.12 0.35
N ASP A 334 -11.86 8.91 -0.12
CA ASP A 334 -11.12 8.28 -1.22
C ASP A 334 -11.97 8.11 -2.48
N GLY A 335 -13.16 8.73 -2.52
CA GLY A 335 -14.06 8.72 -3.67
C GLY A 335 -14.68 7.36 -3.98
N ARG A 336 -14.61 6.39 -3.07
CA ARG A 336 -15.09 5.01 -3.29
C ARG A 336 -16.48 4.71 -2.75
N GLY A 337 -17.01 5.59 -1.89
CA GLY A 337 -18.36 5.49 -1.33
C GLY A 337 -19.02 6.86 -1.22
N LYS A 338 -20.35 6.86 -1.03
CA LYS A 338 -21.13 8.10 -0.91
C LYS A 338 -21.22 8.62 0.53
N ASN A 339 -20.98 7.77 1.52
CA ASN A 339 -21.03 8.14 2.92
C ASN A 339 -20.00 9.25 3.23
N THR A 340 -20.38 10.20 4.08
CA THR A 340 -19.41 11.06 4.74
C THR A 340 -18.49 10.24 5.64
N LEU A 341 -17.32 10.78 6.02
CA LEU A 341 -16.42 10.07 6.93
C LEU A 341 -17.11 9.66 8.24
N LEU A 342 -17.92 10.54 8.83
CA LEU A 342 -18.59 10.28 10.10
C LEU A 342 -19.69 9.21 9.96
N GLU A 343 -20.50 9.27 8.91
CA GLU A 343 -21.51 8.23 8.61
C GLU A 343 -20.85 6.88 8.38
N ASN A 344 -19.75 6.86 7.63
CA ASN A 344 -18.97 5.65 7.38
C ASN A 344 -18.47 5.02 8.68
N LEU A 345 -17.89 5.83 9.58
CA LEU A 345 -17.42 5.37 10.89
C LEU A 345 -18.58 4.82 11.73
N ARG A 346 -19.73 5.51 11.78
CA ARG A 346 -20.91 5.01 12.51
C ARG A 346 -21.38 3.66 11.99
N GLU A 347 -21.51 3.52 10.68
CA GLU A 347 -21.93 2.26 10.04
C GLU A 347 -20.93 1.13 10.27
N HIS A 348 -19.62 1.42 10.19
CA HIS A 348 -18.57 0.44 10.49
C HIS A 348 -18.64 -0.03 11.95
N LEU A 349 -18.78 0.89 12.91
CA LEU A 349 -18.82 0.56 14.33
C LEU A 349 -20.09 -0.22 14.70
N GLU A 350 -21.23 0.08 14.06
CA GLU A 350 -22.44 -0.73 14.16
C GLU A 350 -22.21 -2.15 13.62
N THR A 351 -21.56 -2.26 12.46
CA THR A 351 -21.22 -3.56 11.86
C THR A 351 -20.26 -4.36 12.75
N ILE A 352 -19.26 -3.72 13.38
CA ILE A 352 -18.36 -4.40 14.33
C ILE A 352 -19.13 -4.98 15.51
N LYS A 353 -20.13 -4.26 16.05
CA LYS A 353 -20.99 -4.80 17.12
C LYS A 353 -21.70 -6.07 16.66
N TYR A 354 -22.24 -6.09 15.44
CA TYR A 354 -22.83 -7.32 14.89
C TYR A 354 -21.78 -8.43 14.77
N ILE A 355 -20.61 -8.17 14.17
CA ILE A 355 -19.54 -9.16 13.99
C ILE A 355 -19.09 -9.76 15.33
N SER A 356 -19.05 -8.97 16.40
CA SER A 356 -18.71 -9.47 17.74
C SER A 356 -19.62 -10.62 18.19
N THR A 357 -20.87 -10.64 17.73
CA THR A 357 -21.85 -11.69 18.06
C THR A 357 -21.64 -12.98 17.28
N THR A 358 -20.95 -12.94 16.14
CA THR A 358 -20.72 -14.12 15.28
C THR A 358 -19.53 -14.96 15.75
N GLY A 359 -18.67 -14.39 16.59
CA GLY A 359 -17.44 -15.03 17.07
C GLY A 359 -16.35 -15.12 16.01
N LYS A 360 -16.57 -14.58 14.80
CA LYS A 360 -15.57 -14.54 13.72
C LYS A 360 -14.52 -13.47 13.99
N PRO A 361 -13.29 -13.66 13.48
CA PRO A 361 -12.28 -12.63 13.54
C PRO A 361 -12.66 -11.38 12.72
N MET A 362 -11.98 -10.27 13.03
CA MET A 362 -12.11 -9.02 12.30
C MET A 362 -10.72 -8.44 11.95
N GLU A 363 -10.58 -7.97 10.71
CA GLU A 363 -9.41 -7.30 10.15
C GLU A 363 -9.76 -5.81 9.92
N PRO A 364 -9.24 -4.85 10.71
CA PRO A 364 -9.56 -3.44 10.52
C PRO A 364 -9.05 -2.83 9.21
N ASN A 365 -8.09 -3.46 8.53
CA ASN A 365 -7.62 -3.02 7.21
C ASN A 365 -7.30 -1.50 7.12
N VAL A 366 -6.59 -0.94 8.12
CA VAL A 366 -6.37 0.53 8.25
C VAL A 366 -4.96 1.01 7.86
N PRO A 367 -3.86 0.50 8.46
CA PRO A 367 -2.59 1.25 8.48
C PRO A 367 -2.01 1.60 7.12
N HIS A 368 -2.03 0.65 6.18
CA HIS A 368 -1.47 0.82 4.85
C HIS A 368 -2.21 1.86 4.00
N HIS A 369 -3.51 2.06 4.21
CA HIS A 369 -4.24 3.11 3.51
C HIS A 369 -3.74 4.50 3.89
N PHE A 370 -3.39 4.73 5.17
CA PHE A 370 -2.73 5.96 5.61
C PHE A 370 -1.38 6.14 4.92
N ALA A 371 -0.54 5.09 4.88
CA ALA A 371 0.74 5.16 4.18
C ALA A 371 0.59 5.46 2.68
N PHE A 372 -0.42 4.89 1.99
CA PHE A 372 -0.73 5.22 0.60
C PHE A 372 -1.14 6.68 0.39
N ARG A 373 -1.61 7.37 1.43
CA ARG A 373 -1.95 8.80 1.41
C ARG A 373 -0.86 9.68 2.02
N GLY A 374 0.36 9.13 2.15
CA GLY A 374 1.54 9.88 2.54
C GLY A 374 1.71 10.09 4.03
N ALA A 375 0.96 9.37 4.87
CA ALA A 375 1.12 9.45 6.31
C ALA A 375 2.52 9.00 6.76
N ASP A 376 2.97 9.52 7.89
CA ASP A 376 4.22 9.12 8.52
C ASP A 376 4.12 7.77 9.25
N ASP A 377 5.27 7.17 9.55
CA ASP A 377 5.33 5.84 10.15
C ASP A 377 4.64 5.77 11.54
N ILE A 378 4.63 6.86 12.31
CA ILE A 378 3.97 6.90 13.62
C ILE A 378 2.44 6.90 13.43
N THR A 379 1.91 7.61 12.45
CA THR A 379 0.49 7.54 12.09
C THR A 379 0.08 6.13 11.63
N TYR A 380 0.91 5.43 10.86
CA TYR A 380 0.67 4.03 10.50
C TYR A 380 0.48 3.16 11.75
N ILE A 381 1.38 3.30 12.73
CA ILE A 381 1.33 2.55 14.00
C ILE A 381 0.09 2.90 14.83
N ILE A 382 -0.14 4.19 15.08
CA ILE A 382 -1.23 4.66 15.95
C ILE A 382 -2.59 4.31 15.34
N SER A 383 -2.77 4.46 14.03
CA SER A 383 -4.03 4.11 13.36
C SER A 383 -4.35 2.61 13.49
N GLY A 384 -3.34 1.74 13.42
CA GLY A 384 -3.50 0.31 13.70
C GLY A 384 -3.92 0.03 15.15
N PHE A 385 -3.30 0.71 16.12
CA PHE A 385 -3.64 0.59 17.53
C PHE A 385 -5.06 1.07 17.85
N LEU A 386 -5.45 2.25 17.35
CA LEU A 386 -6.79 2.79 17.59
C LEU A 386 -7.87 1.87 17.01
N ALA A 387 -7.66 1.37 15.78
CA ALA A 387 -8.59 0.43 15.16
C ALA A 387 -8.72 -0.88 15.95
N ALA A 388 -7.61 -1.44 16.42
CA ALA A 388 -7.58 -2.65 17.25
C ALA A 388 -8.31 -2.43 18.59
N LYS A 389 -8.04 -1.32 19.28
CA LYS A 389 -8.66 -1.02 20.57
C LYS A 389 -10.14 -0.71 20.44
N THR A 390 -10.57 -0.05 19.36
CA THR A 390 -12.01 0.10 19.02
C THR A 390 -12.67 -1.26 18.83
N ALA A 391 -12.06 -2.16 18.04
CA ALA A 391 -12.58 -3.51 17.83
C ALA A 391 -12.74 -4.28 19.16
N LYS A 392 -11.72 -4.25 20.02
CA LYS A 392 -11.77 -4.85 21.36
C LYS A 392 -12.91 -4.27 22.21
N LYS A 393 -13.03 -2.95 22.27
CA LYS A 393 -14.10 -2.27 23.04
C LYS A 393 -15.50 -2.60 22.55
N LEU A 394 -15.65 -2.96 21.29
CA LEU A 394 -16.91 -3.37 20.68
C LEU A 394 -17.16 -4.88 20.73
N GLY A 395 -16.31 -5.65 21.43
CA GLY A 395 -16.54 -7.06 21.75
C GLY A 395 -15.92 -8.06 20.77
N ILE A 396 -15.12 -7.62 19.79
CA ILE A 396 -14.35 -8.55 18.95
C ILE A 396 -13.41 -9.34 19.85
N LYS A 397 -13.31 -10.67 19.62
CA LYS A 397 -12.44 -11.57 20.37
C LYS A 397 -11.15 -11.94 19.65
N PHE A 398 -11.19 -11.95 18.31
CA PHE A 398 -10.05 -12.33 17.48
C PHE A 398 -9.80 -11.22 16.45
N LEU A 399 -8.64 -10.58 16.54
CA LEU A 399 -8.22 -9.55 15.60
C LEU A 399 -7.21 -10.14 14.62
N ILE A 400 -7.37 -9.86 13.33
CA ILE A 400 -6.31 -10.06 12.35
C ILE A 400 -5.62 -8.71 12.12
N LEU A 401 -4.40 -8.59 12.66
CA LEU A 401 -3.56 -7.42 12.49
C LEU A 401 -2.76 -7.55 11.20
N GLN A 402 -3.20 -6.85 10.17
CA GLN A 402 -2.46 -6.78 8.90
C GLN A 402 -1.27 -5.81 9.01
N ASN A 403 -0.07 -6.32 8.71
CA ASN A 403 1.14 -5.52 8.50
C ASN A 403 1.57 -5.61 7.03
N MET A 404 1.43 -4.51 6.31
CA MET A 404 1.90 -4.37 4.94
C MET A 404 3.28 -3.70 4.95
N LEU A 405 4.30 -4.47 4.59
CA LEU A 405 5.71 -4.08 4.50
C LEU A 405 6.02 -3.50 3.12
N ASN A 406 7.15 -2.82 2.99
CA ASN A 406 7.54 -2.07 1.80
C ASN A 406 6.45 -1.08 1.37
N THR A 407 5.85 -0.41 2.35
CA THR A 407 4.80 0.60 2.14
C THR A 407 5.18 1.88 2.90
N PRO A 408 5.68 2.91 2.19
CA PRO A 408 5.97 2.94 0.74
C PRO A 408 7.19 2.08 0.35
N LYS A 409 7.30 1.72 -0.93
CA LYS A 409 8.31 0.78 -1.44
C LYS A 409 9.78 1.12 -1.21
N TYR A 410 10.08 2.36 -0.87
CA TYR A 410 11.45 2.86 -0.63
C TYR A 410 11.84 2.85 0.85
N THR A 411 10.97 2.32 1.72
CA THR A 411 11.30 2.17 3.14
C THR A 411 12.41 1.13 3.30
N TRP A 412 13.42 1.43 4.11
CA TRP A 412 14.48 0.49 4.44
C TRP A 412 13.93 -0.70 5.21
N GLY A 413 14.45 -1.91 4.97
CA GLY A 413 13.99 -3.11 5.67
C GLY A 413 14.10 -2.99 7.18
N ILE A 414 15.19 -2.42 7.71
CA ILE A 414 15.35 -2.22 9.16
C ILE A 414 14.30 -1.25 9.74
N GLN A 415 13.85 -0.27 8.96
CA GLN A 415 12.83 0.68 9.37
C GLN A 415 11.43 0.07 9.28
N ASP A 416 11.15 -0.72 8.24
CA ASP A 416 9.89 -1.46 8.12
C ASP A 416 9.76 -2.53 9.22
N LEU A 417 10.86 -3.21 9.59
CA LEU A 417 10.89 -4.08 10.77
C LEU A 417 10.55 -3.30 12.03
N ALA A 418 11.17 -2.14 12.25
CA ALA A 418 10.91 -1.33 13.43
C ALA A 418 9.45 -0.86 13.50
N LYS A 419 8.90 -0.37 12.38
CA LYS A 419 7.50 0.03 12.23
C LYS A 419 6.55 -1.12 12.55
N GLY A 420 6.76 -2.26 11.92
CA GLY A 420 5.95 -3.46 12.11
C GLY A 420 5.98 -4.01 13.53
N ARG A 421 7.18 -4.15 14.11
CA ARG A 421 7.38 -4.61 15.50
C ARG A 421 6.77 -3.66 16.51
N THR A 422 6.87 -2.35 16.30
CA THR A 422 6.27 -1.35 17.18
C THR A 422 4.75 -1.44 17.18
N MET A 423 4.13 -1.52 16.00
CA MET A 423 2.68 -1.71 15.87
C MET A 423 2.24 -3.01 16.56
N LEU A 424 2.93 -4.12 16.29
CA LEU A 424 2.62 -5.41 16.89
C LEU A 424 2.75 -5.37 18.42
N LYS A 425 3.83 -4.79 18.95
CA LYS A 425 4.06 -4.62 20.39
C LYS A 425 2.92 -3.83 21.04
N LEU A 426 2.54 -2.68 20.49
CA LEU A 426 1.46 -1.85 21.03
C LEU A 426 0.09 -2.54 20.96
N VAL A 427 -0.24 -3.17 19.83
CA VAL A 427 -1.53 -3.86 19.68
C VAL A 427 -1.62 -5.07 20.60
N ARG A 428 -0.52 -5.81 20.82
CA ARG A 428 -0.50 -6.95 21.75
C ARG A 428 -0.59 -6.56 23.22
N GLU A 429 -0.33 -5.30 23.60
CA GLU A 429 -0.69 -4.80 24.95
C GLU A 429 -2.21 -4.84 25.20
N LEU A 430 -3.02 -5.01 24.15
CA LEU A 430 -4.47 -5.20 24.25
C LEU A 430 -4.87 -6.67 24.42
N GLU A 431 -3.97 -7.64 24.29
CA GLU A 431 -4.31 -9.06 24.46
C GLU A 431 -4.66 -9.38 25.91
N ASP A 432 -5.67 -10.22 26.09
CA ASP A 432 -6.05 -10.85 27.35
C ASP A 432 -6.80 -12.17 27.06
N ASP A 433 -7.41 -12.79 28.07
CA ASP A 433 -8.16 -14.04 27.92
C ASP A 433 -9.37 -13.94 26.97
N SER A 434 -9.79 -12.71 26.62
CA SER A 434 -10.96 -12.43 25.79
C SER A 434 -10.62 -11.80 24.43
N PHE A 435 -9.36 -11.37 24.22
CA PHE A 435 -8.90 -10.71 23.00
C PHE A 435 -7.55 -11.26 22.54
N HIS A 436 -7.51 -11.82 21.33
CA HIS A 436 -6.32 -12.40 20.73
C HIS A 436 -6.00 -11.76 19.39
N VAL A 437 -4.71 -11.57 19.10
CA VAL A 437 -4.23 -10.89 17.91
C VAL A 437 -3.42 -11.84 17.05
N SER A 438 -3.86 -12.04 15.80
CA SER A 438 -3.13 -12.77 14.79
C SER A 438 -2.44 -11.88 13.77
N LEU A 439 -1.14 -12.09 13.56
CA LEU A 439 -0.35 -11.31 12.60
C LEU A 439 -0.57 -11.83 11.17
N GLN A 440 -1.05 -10.94 10.30
CA GLN A 440 -1.08 -11.15 8.85
C GLN A 440 -0.04 -10.26 8.17
N ALA A 441 1.03 -10.84 7.66
CA ALA A 441 2.08 -10.11 6.95
C ALA A 441 1.87 -10.15 5.43
N ARG A 442 2.27 -9.09 4.72
CA ARG A 442 2.23 -9.00 3.26
C ARG A 442 3.18 -7.96 2.70
N ALA A 443 3.46 -8.09 1.41
CA ALA A 443 4.15 -7.07 0.63
C ALA A 443 3.22 -5.90 0.27
N GLY A 444 3.83 -4.73 0.11
CA GLY A 444 3.22 -3.51 -0.44
C GLY A 444 2.83 -3.69 -1.89
N LEU A 445 1.73 -3.06 -2.30
CA LEU A 445 1.22 -3.13 -3.67
C LEU A 445 2.17 -2.47 -4.67
N ASP A 446 2.77 -1.34 -4.27
CA ASP A 446 3.70 -0.57 -5.10
C ASP A 446 5.13 -1.13 -5.11
N TYR A 447 5.41 -2.16 -4.32
CA TYR A 447 6.75 -2.73 -4.17
C TYR A 447 7.22 -3.51 -5.40
N PHE A 448 6.33 -4.24 -6.07
CA PHE A 448 6.71 -5.13 -7.17
C PHE A 448 7.14 -4.38 -8.43
N SER A 449 8.19 -4.92 -9.05
CA SER A 449 8.74 -4.46 -10.32
C SER A 449 7.88 -4.94 -11.50
N PRO A 450 7.78 -4.16 -12.59
CA PRO A 450 7.24 -4.67 -13.85
C PRO A 450 8.15 -5.72 -14.51
N ASP A 451 9.42 -5.80 -14.13
CA ASP A 451 10.31 -6.91 -14.46
C ASP A 451 9.95 -8.13 -13.59
N ILE A 452 9.47 -9.20 -14.24
CA ILE A 452 8.97 -10.41 -13.57
C ILE A 452 10.08 -11.15 -12.80
N ASP A 453 11.31 -11.18 -13.32
CA ASP A 453 12.41 -11.87 -12.63
C ASP A 453 12.80 -11.10 -11.37
N LYS A 454 12.89 -9.76 -11.48
CA LYS A 454 13.09 -8.87 -10.32
C LYS A 454 11.92 -8.99 -9.33
N ALA A 455 10.68 -9.09 -9.79
CA ALA A 455 9.50 -9.22 -8.95
C ALA A 455 9.45 -10.53 -8.16
N LYS A 456 9.93 -11.64 -8.75
CA LYS A 456 10.10 -12.92 -8.03
C LYS A 456 11.14 -12.82 -6.93
N VAL A 457 12.28 -12.16 -7.20
CA VAL A 457 13.30 -11.87 -6.17
C VAL A 457 12.72 -11.00 -5.05
N GLN A 458 11.97 -9.95 -5.41
CA GLN A 458 11.28 -9.11 -4.45
C GLN A 458 10.32 -9.90 -3.55
N LEU A 459 9.53 -10.82 -4.12
CA LEU A 459 8.61 -11.69 -3.37
C LEU A 459 9.35 -12.55 -2.33
N ALA A 460 10.47 -13.16 -2.71
CA ALA A 460 11.29 -13.93 -1.79
C ALA A 460 11.94 -13.04 -0.70
N ALA A 461 12.48 -11.88 -1.09
CA ALA A 461 13.14 -10.95 -0.16
C ALA A 461 12.17 -10.36 0.87
N VAL A 462 10.95 -9.98 0.46
CA VAL A 462 9.93 -9.48 1.39
C VAL A 462 9.38 -10.60 2.27
N THR A 463 9.34 -11.84 1.79
CA THR A 463 8.99 -12.97 2.66
C THR A 463 9.97 -13.16 3.82
N ALA A 464 11.27 -12.99 3.57
CA ALA A 464 12.29 -12.97 4.63
C ALA A 464 12.06 -11.84 5.65
N LEU A 465 11.68 -10.64 5.18
CA LEU A 465 11.32 -9.50 6.03
C LEU A 465 10.08 -9.77 6.89
N MET A 466 9.07 -10.45 6.34
CA MET A 466 7.87 -10.86 7.08
C MET A 466 8.24 -11.78 8.25
N ASP A 467 9.14 -12.74 8.03
CA ASP A 467 9.60 -13.68 9.04
C ASP A 467 10.43 -13.00 10.15
N ASP A 468 11.23 -12.00 9.78
CA ASP A 468 12.02 -11.22 10.72
C ASP A 468 11.19 -10.24 11.59
N LEU A 469 9.88 -10.14 11.41
CA LEU A 469 9.03 -9.43 12.39
C LEU A 469 9.10 -10.10 13.76
N GLU A 470 9.11 -11.43 13.81
CA GLU A 470 9.22 -12.23 15.03
C GLU A 470 10.14 -13.46 14.80
N PRO A 471 11.45 -13.27 14.62
CA PRO A 471 12.35 -14.29 14.06
C PRO A 471 12.54 -15.54 14.93
N GLU A 472 12.17 -15.48 16.22
CA GLU A 472 12.19 -16.62 17.15
C GLU A 472 10.84 -17.31 17.30
N ASN A 473 9.76 -16.73 16.77
CA ASN A 473 8.44 -17.33 16.81
C ASN A 473 8.22 -18.15 15.55
N VAL A 474 8.41 -19.47 15.66
CA VAL A 474 8.21 -20.41 14.55
C VAL A 474 6.79 -20.41 13.97
N ASN A 475 5.82 -19.92 14.74
CA ASN A 475 4.41 -19.80 14.34
C ASN A 475 4.08 -18.41 13.75
N SER A 476 5.04 -17.49 13.64
CA SER A 476 4.83 -16.15 13.11
C SER A 476 5.51 -15.95 11.74
N PRO A 477 4.93 -15.16 10.82
CA PRO A 477 3.55 -14.68 10.88
C PRO A 477 2.56 -15.85 10.80
N GLU A 478 1.40 -15.71 11.44
CA GLU A 478 0.37 -16.76 11.44
C GLU A 478 -0.38 -16.79 10.10
N ILE A 479 -0.47 -15.65 9.42
CA ILE A 479 -1.04 -15.54 8.07
C ILE A 479 -0.02 -14.83 7.18
N ILE A 480 0.21 -15.36 5.99
CA ILE A 480 0.84 -14.60 4.91
C ILE A 480 -0.20 -14.35 3.83
N HIS A 481 -0.45 -13.07 3.55
CA HIS A 481 -1.17 -12.66 2.36
C HIS A 481 -0.18 -12.50 1.21
N VAL A 482 -0.16 -13.51 0.35
CA VAL A 482 0.70 -13.59 -0.84
C VAL A 482 0.16 -12.64 -1.90
N VAL A 483 0.86 -11.52 -2.08
CA VAL A 483 0.71 -10.67 -3.26
C VAL A 483 1.50 -11.33 -4.38
N SER A 484 0.87 -11.53 -5.54
CA SER A 484 1.51 -12.24 -6.65
C SER A 484 2.59 -11.38 -7.29
N TYR A 485 3.69 -12.00 -7.76
CA TYR A 485 4.79 -11.26 -8.39
C TYR A 485 4.38 -10.52 -9.68
N SER A 486 3.20 -10.83 -10.26
CA SER A 486 2.67 -10.14 -11.43
C SER A 486 1.97 -8.81 -11.15
N GLU A 487 1.84 -8.41 -9.88
CA GLU A 487 1.03 -7.26 -9.41
C GLU A 487 1.24 -5.99 -10.24
N ALA A 488 2.48 -5.68 -10.62
CA ALA A 488 2.82 -4.47 -11.35
C ALA A 488 2.49 -4.50 -12.85
N VAL A 489 2.10 -5.66 -13.40
CA VAL A 489 1.97 -5.87 -14.86
C VAL A 489 0.61 -6.41 -15.26
N ARG A 490 0.09 -7.42 -14.56
CA ARG A 490 -1.13 -8.13 -14.96
C ARG A 490 -1.78 -8.89 -13.81
N LEU A 491 -3.06 -9.17 -13.97
CA LEU A 491 -3.84 -10.00 -13.07
C LEU A 491 -3.18 -11.36 -12.82
N ALA A 492 -3.23 -11.79 -11.56
CA ALA A 492 -2.67 -13.05 -11.12
C ALA A 492 -3.61 -14.22 -11.45
N THR A 493 -3.27 -14.99 -12.48
CA THR A 493 -3.97 -16.24 -12.82
C THR A 493 -3.61 -17.35 -11.82
N PRO A 494 -4.36 -18.47 -11.77
CA PRO A 494 -4.07 -19.56 -10.84
C PRO A 494 -2.63 -20.10 -10.93
N PRO A 495 -1.99 -20.27 -12.11
CA PRO A 495 -0.58 -20.62 -12.18
C PRO A 495 0.35 -19.61 -11.50
N VAL A 496 0.11 -18.31 -11.70
CA VAL A 496 0.89 -17.23 -11.08
C VAL A 496 0.72 -17.21 -9.56
N ILE A 497 -0.52 -17.40 -9.08
CA ILE A 497 -0.83 -17.48 -7.66
C ILE A 497 -0.10 -18.67 -7.03
N LYS A 498 -0.21 -19.87 -7.64
CA LYS A 498 0.45 -21.09 -7.16
C LYS A 498 1.97 -20.93 -7.12
N GLU A 499 2.59 -20.39 -8.17
CA GLU A 499 4.03 -20.13 -8.20
C GLU A 499 4.44 -19.10 -7.12
N SER A 500 3.66 -18.04 -6.92
CA SER A 500 3.92 -17.03 -5.87
C SER A 500 3.86 -17.64 -4.46
N ILE A 501 2.90 -18.53 -4.21
CA ILE A 501 2.80 -19.27 -2.94
C ILE A 501 4.02 -20.16 -2.75
N GLN A 502 4.42 -20.91 -3.78
CA GLN A 502 5.60 -21.77 -3.73
C GLN A 502 6.89 -21.00 -3.45
N ILE A 503 7.09 -19.84 -4.09
CA ILE A 503 8.22 -18.93 -3.81
C ILE A 503 8.19 -18.49 -2.35
N THR A 504 7.03 -18.05 -1.85
CA THR A 504 6.85 -17.60 -0.46
C THR A 504 7.21 -18.69 0.53
N LEU A 505 6.61 -19.89 0.38
CA LEU A 505 6.86 -21.02 1.28
C LEU A 505 8.31 -21.49 1.25
N SER A 506 8.91 -21.53 0.06
CA SER A 506 10.33 -21.88 -0.09
C SER A 506 11.23 -20.84 0.57
N ALA A 507 10.97 -19.55 0.36
CA ALA A 507 11.74 -18.47 0.96
C ALA A 507 11.68 -18.54 2.49
N LEU A 508 10.50 -18.74 3.07
CA LEU A 508 10.33 -18.87 4.50
C LEU A 508 11.14 -20.05 5.07
N LYS A 509 11.03 -21.22 4.45
CA LYS A 509 11.75 -22.44 4.88
C LYS A 509 13.27 -22.25 4.80
N GLU A 510 13.77 -21.80 3.65
CA GLU A 510 15.21 -21.68 3.40
C GLU A 510 15.83 -20.54 4.22
N TYR A 511 15.10 -19.44 4.44
CA TYR A 511 15.56 -18.33 5.28
C TYR A 511 15.68 -18.77 6.75
N ARG A 512 14.65 -19.44 7.29
CA ARG A 512 14.69 -20.00 8.65
C ARG A 512 15.85 -20.99 8.84
N LEU A 513 16.10 -21.84 7.84
CA LEU A 513 17.22 -22.77 7.84
C LEU A 513 18.57 -22.04 7.79
N ALA A 514 18.71 -21.02 6.93
CA ALA A 514 19.91 -20.20 6.88
C ALA A 514 20.17 -19.52 8.24
N ARG A 515 19.12 -19.03 8.91
CA ARG A 515 19.21 -18.42 10.25
C ARG A 515 19.64 -19.41 11.31
N SER A 516 19.07 -20.61 11.34
CA SER A 516 19.44 -21.64 12.32
C SER A 516 20.87 -22.16 12.14
N LEU A 517 21.40 -22.09 10.91
CA LEU A 517 22.79 -22.40 10.58
C LEU A 517 23.76 -21.21 10.77
N GLY A 518 23.28 -20.05 11.21
CA GLY A 518 24.10 -18.84 11.41
C GLY A 518 24.60 -18.19 10.12
N LYS A 519 24.01 -18.51 8.97
CA LYS A 519 24.38 -17.92 7.65
C LYS A 519 23.80 -16.53 7.44
N ILE A 520 22.73 -16.21 8.15
CA ILE A 520 22.09 -14.90 8.15
C ILE A 520 21.86 -14.45 9.61
N PRO A 521 21.87 -13.14 9.87
CA PRO A 521 21.69 -12.62 11.23
C PRO A 521 20.28 -12.91 11.75
N ASN A 522 20.16 -13.08 13.07
CA ASN A 522 18.87 -13.06 13.74
C ASN A 522 18.54 -11.61 14.12
N MET A 523 17.59 -11.03 13.39
CA MET A 523 17.20 -9.62 13.53
C MET A 523 16.56 -9.27 14.87
N LYS A 524 16.33 -10.22 15.79
CA LYS A 524 15.99 -9.91 17.18
C LYS A 524 17.14 -9.17 17.87
N TYR A 525 18.37 -9.54 17.58
CA TYR A 525 19.56 -9.03 18.26
C TYR A 525 20.21 -7.82 17.56
N ASP A 526 19.62 -7.37 16.45
CA ASP A 526 20.11 -6.19 15.73
C ASP A 526 19.84 -4.91 16.52
N LYS A 527 20.92 -4.23 16.94
CA LYS A 527 20.83 -3.03 17.77
C LYS A 527 20.18 -1.85 17.05
N LYS A 528 20.42 -1.68 15.74
CA LYS A 528 19.82 -0.58 14.95
C LYS A 528 18.31 -0.74 14.87
N VAL A 529 17.82 -1.96 14.70
CA VAL A 529 16.37 -2.26 14.71
C VAL A 529 15.79 -2.02 16.10
N GLN A 530 16.42 -2.50 17.17
CA GLN A 530 15.90 -2.32 18.54
C GLN A 530 15.81 -0.83 18.92
N ASP A 531 16.83 -0.03 18.61
CA ASP A 531 16.83 1.41 18.92
C ASP A 531 15.68 2.14 18.20
N ARG A 532 15.42 1.79 16.93
CA ARG A 532 14.29 2.32 16.16
C ARG A 532 12.95 1.87 16.73
N VAL A 533 12.82 0.60 17.14
CA VAL A 533 11.60 0.10 17.79
C VAL A 533 11.31 0.88 19.06
N ASP A 534 12.32 1.09 19.90
CA ASP A 534 12.14 1.80 21.16
C ASP A 534 11.76 3.26 20.92
N GLU A 535 12.45 3.99 20.03
CA GLU A 535 12.11 5.37 19.66
C GLU A 535 10.65 5.50 19.19
N MET A 536 10.25 4.68 18.21
CA MET A 536 8.90 4.71 17.66
C MET A 536 7.85 4.29 18.69
N TYR A 537 8.17 3.33 19.55
CA TYR A 537 7.28 2.87 20.61
C TYR A 537 6.99 3.97 21.63
N TYR A 538 8.03 4.68 22.11
CA TYR A 538 7.84 5.79 23.04
C TYR A 538 7.05 6.94 22.41
N GLU A 539 7.39 7.33 21.17
CA GLU A 539 6.70 8.40 20.45
C GLU A 539 5.22 8.06 20.21
N ALA A 540 4.91 6.84 19.75
CA ALA A 540 3.55 6.39 19.50
C ALA A 540 2.74 6.26 20.80
N LYS A 541 3.33 5.67 21.86
CA LYS A 541 2.64 5.47 23.15
C LYS A 541 2.28 6.79 23.83
N GLU A 542 3.18 7.76 23.83
CA GLU A 542 2.89 9.10 24.36
C GLU A 542 1.83 9.83 23.51
N SER A 543 1.90 9.69 22.18
CA SER A 543 0.90 10.27 21.26
C SER A 543 -0.50 9.67 21.48
N ILE A 544 -0.61 8.34 21.67
CA ILE A 544 -1.86 7.68 22.04
C ILE A 544 -2.40 8.22 23.37
N ARG A 545 -1.54 8.38 24.38
CA ARG A 545 -1.93 8.93 25.69
C ARG A 545 -2.49 10.36 25.57
N LEU A 546 -1.90 11.19 24.71
CA LEU A 546 -2.41 12.53 24.42
C LEU A 546 -3.79 12.49 23.78
N LEU A 547 -4.00 11.62 22.78
CA LEU A 547 -5.31 11.44 22.15
C LEU A 547 -6.37 10.99 23.16
N GLU A 548 -6.07 10.00 23.99
CA GLU A 548 -7.00 9.49 25.02
C GLU A 548 -7.33 10.53 26.08
N LYS A 549 -6.39 11.42 26.39
CA LYS A 549 -6.62 12.53 27.33
C LYS A 549 -7.47 13.64 26.69
N TYR A 550 -7.20 13.97 25.43
CA TYR A 550 -7.75 15.16 24.77
C TYR A 550 -9.10 14.93 24.08
N ILE A 551 -9.35 13.73 23.57
CA ILE A 551 -10.57 13.39 22.84
C ILE A 551 -11.44 12.51 23.75
N PRO A 552 -12.49 13.09 24.38
CA PRO A 552 -13.50 12.29 25.08
C PRO A 552 -14.08 11.25 24.12
N ASP A 553 -14.32 10.04 24.64
CA ASP A 553 -14.90 8.96 23.86
C ASP A 553 -14.14 8.65 22.55
N LEU A 554 -12.80 8.74 22.58
CA LEU A 554 -11.90 8.51 21.43
C LEU A 554 -12.26 7.30 20.55
N TYR A 555 -12.78 6.23 21.15
CA TYR A 555 -13.11 4.96 20.49
C TYR A 555 -14.57 4.88 19.99
N THR A 556 -15.22 6.03 19.79
CA THR A 556 -16.52 6.18 19.11
C THR A 556 -16.34 6.71 17.70
N ALA A 557 -17.41 6.74 16.89
CA ALA A 557 -17.33 7.27 15.53
C ALA A 557 -16.92 8.75 15.53
N GLU A 558 -17.47 9.52 16.47
CA GLU A 558 -17.16 10.94 16.69
C GLU A 558 -15.71 11.14 17.12
N GLY A 559 -15.21 10.31 18.04
CA GLY A 559 -13.82 10.36 18.48
C GLY A 559 -12.82 10.06 17.36
N LEU A 560 -13.06 8.99 16.58
CA LEU A 560 -12.21 8.61 15.45
C LEU A 560 -12.30 9.61 14.28
N TYR A 561 -13.47 10.23 14.08
CA TYR A 561 -13.64 11.34 13.15
C TYR A 561 -12.79 12.54 13.58
N LYS A 562 -12.84 12.91 14.86
CA LYS A 562 -12.08 14.04 15.44
C LYS A 562 -10.58 13.87 15.24
N VAL A 563 -10.04 12.66 15.49
CA VAL A 563 -8.63 12.33 15.22
C VAL A 563 -8.21 12.70 13.78
N PHE A 564 -9.06 12.36 12.80
CA PHE A 564 -8.76 12.64 11.40
C PHE A 564 -8.98 14.12 11.05
N ALA A 565 -10.16 14.65 11.33
CA ALA A 565 -10.58 16.00 10.93
C ALA A 565 -9.70 17.12 11.54
N GLU A 566 -9.10 16.88 12.71
CA GLU A 566 -8.21 17.83 13.38
C GLU A 566 -6.74 17.68 12.98
N GLY A 567 -6.42 16.74 12.10
CA GLY A 567 -5.08 16.61 11.52
C GLY A 567 -4.07 15.88 12.40
N PHE A 568 -4.51 15.10 13.39
CA PHE A 568 -3.59 14.21 14.12
C PHE A 568 -3.00 13.13 13.21
N PHE A 569 -3.75 12.70 12.19
CA PHE A 569 -3.29 11.79 11.15
C PHE A 569 -3.05 12.54 9.84
N PRO A 570 -1.78 12.84 9.50
CA PRO A 570 -1.44 13.56 8.28
C PRO A 570 -1.65 12.65 7.08
N VAL A 571 -2.29 13.17 6.04
CA VAL A 571 -2.53 12.49 4.76
C VAL A 571 -2.29 13.45 3.59
N PRO A 572 -1.06 13.95 3.42
CA PRO A 572 -0.76 15.00 2.46
C PRO A 572 -1.00 14.63 0.99
N TYR A 573 -1.17 13.34 0.70
CA TYR A 573 -1.46 12.85 -0.66
C TYR A 573 -2.94 12.47 -0.85
N LEU A 574 -3.80 12.76 0.12
CA LEU A 574 -5.24 12.63 -0.04
C LEU A 574 -5.76 13.72 -0.99
N MET A 575 -6.55 13.32 -1.98
CA MET A 575 -7.19 14.24 -2.93
C MET A 575 -8.43 14.89 -2.30
N ASP A 576 -8.21 15.92 -1.48
CA ASP A 576 -9.28 16.69 -0.83
C ASP A 576 -9.71 17.89 -1.70
N TYR A 577 -10.36 17.61 -2.83
CA TYR A 577 -10.81 18.64 -3.78
C TYR A 577 -11.73 19.70 -3.16
N LYS A 578 -12.49 19.31 -2.12
CA LYS A 578 -13.41 20.21 -1.41
C LYS A 578 -12.72 21.01 -0.30
N ARG A 579 -11.44 20.75 -0.02
CA ARG A 579 -10.65 21.34 1.08
C ARG A 579 -11.30 21.18 2.46
N GLN A 580 -12.06 20.10 2.65
CA GLN A 580 -12.81 19.82 3.87
C GLN A 580 -11.91 19.36 5.02
N TYR A 581 -10.75 18.79 4.70
CA TYR A 581 -9.83 18.14 5.63
C TYR A 581 -8.42 18.78 5.56
N GLY A 582 -8.37 20.10 5.37
CA GLY A 582 -7.13 20.88 5.29
C GLY A 582 -6.16 20.64 6.46
N ASN A 583 -6.68 20.41 7.67
CA ASN A 583 -5.85 20.09 8.84
C ASN A 583 -5.06 18.78 8.65
N ALA A 584 -5.60 17.81 7.91
CA ALA A 584 -4.94 16.53 7.66
C ALA A 584 -4.06 16.56 6.39
N THR A 585 -4.42 17.38 5.39
CA THR A 585 -3.73 17.41 4.08
C THR A 585 -2.61 18.44 3.97
N ASN A 586 -2.57 19.46 4.83
CA ASN A 586 -1.57 20.54 4.76
C ASN A 586 -0.17 20.19 5.31
N TYR A 587 0.09 18.94 5.66
CA TYR A 587 1.40 18.51 6.13
C TYR A 587 2.38 18.25 4.97
N ILE A 588 3.68 18.20 5.28
CA ILE A 588 4.70 17.72 4.37
C ILE A 588 5.29 16.46 4.98
N THR A 589 5.34 15.37 4.23
CA THR A 589 6.06 14.15 4.63
C THR A 589 7.21 13.86 3.67
N ALA A 590 8.29 13.30 4.21
CA ALA A 590 9.50 12.99 3.47
C ALA A 590 10.16 11.70 3.99
N ILE A 591 10.95 11.07 3.12
CA ILE A 591 11.81 9.95 3.51
C ILE A 591 12.97 10.52 4.33
N LYS A 592 13.10 10.08 5.60
CA LYS A 592 14.17 10.44 6.52
C LYS A 592 14.70 9.18 7.20
N ASN A 593 16.01 8.93 7.07
CA ASN A 593 16.69 7.77 7.66
C ASN A 593 15.98 6.43 7.35
N GLY A 594 15.51 6.28 6.11
CA GLY A 594 14.83 5.07 5.64
C GLY A 594 13.34 4.97 5.93
N GLY A 595 12.72 5.92 6.63
CA GLY A 595 11.29 5.92 6.98
C GLY A 595 10.56 7.19 6.58
N ILE A 596 9.23 7.23 6.77
CA ILE A 596 8.43 8.42 6.47
C ILE A 596 8.21 9.24 7.72
N LYS A 597 8.57 10.53 7.67
CA LYS A 597 8.42 11.50 8.76
C LYS A 597 7.69 12.75 8.28
N VAL A 598 6.94 13.39 9.18
CA VAL A 598 6.44 14.76 8.97
C VAL A 598 7.61 15.73 9.09
N VAL A 599 7.69 16.70 8.17
CA VAL A 599 8.76 17.70 8.13
C VAL A 599 8.22 19.11 7.98
N ASP A 600 9.01 20.11 8.40
CA ASP A 600 8.75 21.52 8.13
C ASP A 600 9.17 21.91 6.69
N GLU A 601 8.94 23.17 6.31
CA GLU A 601 9.32 23.70 4.99
C GLU A 601 10.84 23.64 4.71
N ARG A 602 11.66 23.57 5.76
CA ARG A 602 13.12 23.45 5.67
C ARG A 602 13.58 22.00 5.63
N GLY A 603 12.68 21.03 5.77
CA GLY A 603 12.95 19.60 5.78
C GLY A 603 13.35 19.03 7.15
N ASN A 604 13.21 19.79 8.23
CA ASN A 604 13.47 19.30 9.59
C ASN A 604 12.32 18.42 10.07
N ILE A 605 12.64 17.33 10.77
CA ILE A 605 11.64 16.40 11.32
C ILE A 605 10.81 17.10 12.40
N ILE A 606 9.48 16.95 12.31
CA ILE A 606 8.54 17.37 13.34
C ILE A 606 8.13 16.12 14.14
N ASN A 607 8.46 16.09 15.44
CA ASN A 607 8.06 14.99 16.32
C ASN A 607 6.53 14.95 16.49
N THR A 608 5.94 13.74 16.54
CA THR A 608 4.49 13.54 16.61
C THR A 608 3.89 14.06 17.92
N VAL A 609 4.58 13.87 19.05
CA VAL A 609 4.10 14.33 20.36
C VAL A 609 4.01 15.86 20.39
N ASP A 610 5.03 16.54 19.88
CA ASP A 610 5.03 18.01 19.82
C ASP A 610 3.97 18.53 18.85
N ARG A 611 3.80 17.86 17.71
CA ARG A 611 2.71 18.15 16.78
C ARG A 611 1.35 18.00 17.44
N TYR A 612 1.11 16.93 18.19
CA TYR A 612 -0.17 16.69 18.86
C TYR A 612 -0.43 17.76 19.93
N ARG A 613 0.57 18.13 20.73
CA ARG A 613 0.48 19.23 21.69
C ARG A 613 0.13 20.55 21.01
N LYS A 614 0.72 20.85 19.86
CA LYS A 614 0.44 22.05 19.08
C LYS A 614 -0.99 22.07 18.51
N ILE A 615 -1.49 20.92 18.03
CA ILE A 615 -2.89 20.80 17.58
C ILE A 615 -3.84 21.09 18.74
N ILE A 616 -3.56 20.49 19.90
CA ILE A 616 -4.35 20.67 21.13
C ILE A 616 -4.36 22.14 21.57
N SER A 617 -3.19 22.79 21.64
CA SER A 617 -3.07 24.17 22.09
C SER A 617 -3.69 25.20 21.14
N ASN A 618 -3.87 24.86 19.86
CA ASN A 618 -4.52 25.73 18.88
C ASN A 618 -6.05 25.67 18.94
N GLN A 619 -6.60 24.71 19.68
CA GLN A 619 -8.04 24.50 19.86
C GLN A 619 -8.56 24.94 21.24
N GLU A 620 -7.65 25.19 22.18
CA GLU A 620 -7.90 25.91 23.44
C GLU A 620 -7.77 27.42 23.22
#